data_AF-A0A7V3N4K5-F1
#
_entry.id   AF-A0A7V3N4K5-F1
#
_cell.length_a   1.000
_cell.length_b   1.000
_cell.length_c   1.000
_cell.angle_alpha   90.00
_cell.angle_beta   90.00
_cell.angle_gamma   90.00
#
_symmetry.space_group_name_H-M   'P 1'
#
loop_
_entity.id
_entity.type
_entity.pdbx_description
1 polymer ?
#
loop_
_entity_poly.entity_id
_entity_poly.type
_entity_poly.pdbx_seq_one_letter_code
_entity_poly.pdbx_strand_id
1 'polypeptide(L)'
;GIDQILKFAQTISKTSASGQLGLFGNAPKLQPSITPSLPNVPPASKNQKLAWEKELLGMYVSEHPLSEFGHVWEKGMVTSTSNIFPEAVGKSIKIAGIITKIQKITTKNGSQMAFVRLEDIDGGIEVVVFPKVLEAANDILQKDKLVLVKGKVSEKDKMMKILADQIQGMEEGLKQKTNERPPILFLTIPSHSKKSLLEEIKRIVSLHPGASPIILRIAQKNVMKEIKVKSKIQINKTVLERLTLLLGRGKVEVKE
;
A
#
# COMPACT_ATOMS: atom_id res chain seq x y z
N GLY A 1 -30.20 -15.42 -0.68
CA GLY A 1 -30.58 -14.89 0.65
C GLY A 1 -31.74 -13.93 0.53
N ILE A 2 -31.52 -12.75 -0.05
CA ILE A 2 -32.54 -11.71 -0.22
C ILE A 2 -33.80 -12.23 -0.94
N ASP A 3 -33.65 -12.98 -2.04
CA ASP A 3 -34.81 -13.52 -2.78
C ASP A 3 -35.70 -14.45 -1.95
N GLN A 4 -35.11 -15.23 -1.03
CA GLN A 4 -35.87 -16.11 -0.14
C GLN A 4 -36.69 -15.29 0.87
N ILE A 5 -36.10 -14.21 1.41
CA ILE A 5 -36.80 -13.29 2.31
C ILE A 5 -37.92 -12.55 1.56
N LEU A 6 -37.66 -12.08 0.34
CA LEU A 6 -38.67 -11.41 -0.49
C LEU A 6 -39.85 -12.33 -0.81
N LYS A 7 -39.59 -13.58 -1.22
CA LYS A 7 -40.64 -14.58 -1.47
C LYS A 7 -41.44 -14.89 -0.20
N PHE A 8 -40.77 -14.99 0.94
CA PHE A 8 -41.42 -15.22 2.23
C PHE A 8 -42.33 -14.05 2.62
N ALA A 9 -41.84 -12.81 2.52
CA ALA A 9 -42.60 -11.59 2.80
C ALA A 9 -43.82 -11.44 1.86
N GLN A 10 -43.64 -11.72 0.57
CA GLN A 10 -44.74 -11.74 -0.40
C GLN A 10 -45.81 -12.78 -0.07
N THR A 11 -45.39 -13.96 0.41
CA THR A 11 -46.32 -15.03 0.81
C THR A 11 -47.14 -14.58 2.01
N ILE A 12 -46.51 -14.03 3.05
CA ILE A 12 -47.22 -13.48 4.22
C ILE A 12 -48.20 -12.37 3.81
N SER A 13 -47.76 -11.42 2.98
CA SER A 13 -48.60 -10.31 2.53
C SER A 13 -49.83 -10.80 1.74
N LYS A 14 -49.65 -11.77 0.84
CA LYS A 14 -50.75 -12.39 0.08
C LYS A 14 -51.73 -13.15 0.98
N THR A 15 -51.23 -13.95 1.91
CA THR A 15 -52.08 -14.71 2.85
C THR A 15 -52.92 -13.76 3.71
N SER A 16 -52.33 -12.67 4.21
CA SER A 16 -53.05 -11.63 4.95
C SER A 16 -54.10 -10.89 4.11
N ALA A 17 -53.77 -10.55 2.86
CA ALA A 17 -54.68 -9.84 1.95
C ALA A 17 -55.85 -10.72 1.46
N SER A 18 -55.62 -12.02 1.30
CA SER A 18 -56.64 -12.98 0.86
C SER A 18 -57.72 -13.30 1.91
N GLY A 19 -57.60 -12.75 3.14
CA GLY A 19 -58.53 -13.03 4.23
C GLY A 19 -58.49 -14.49 4.71
N GLN A 20 -57.60 -15.31 4.15
CA GLN A 20 -57.39 -16.70 4.50
C GLN A 20 -56.53 -16.74 5.77
N LEU A 21 -57.13 -16.30 6.88
CA LEU A 21 -56.73 -16.75 8.21
C LEU A 21 -56.69 -18.28 8.14
N GLY A 22 -55.52 -18.86 8.39
CA GLY A 22 -55.35 -20.31 8.38
C GLY A 22 -56.47 -20.98 9.18
N LEU A 23 -56.91 -22.14 8.70
CA LEU A 23 -58.07 -22.95 9.14
C LEU A 23 -58.20 -23.25 10.66
N PHE A 24 -57.34 -22.69 11.50
CA PHE A 24 -57.39 -22.75 12.95
C PHE A 24 -57.23 -21.32 13.48
N GLY A 25 -58.35 -20.69 13.82
CA GLY A 25 -58.50 -19.29 14.22
C GLY A 25 -57.86 -18.91 15.57
N ASN A 26 -56.58 -19.20 15.76
CA ASN A 26 -55.73 -18.47 16.69
C ASN A 26 -54.81 -17.58 15.87
N ALA A 27 -54.87 -16.27 16.11
CA ALA A 27 -53.94 -15.32 15.53
C ALA A 27 -52.52 -15.88 15.63
N PRO A 28 -51.76 -16.00 14.52
CA PRO A 28 -50.40 -16.46 14.61
C PRO A 28 -49.63 -15.38 15.38
N LYS A 29 -49.44 -15.57 16.68
CA LYS A 29 -48.19 -15.14 17.30
C LYS A 29 -47.13 -15.75 16.41
N LEU A 30 -46.40 -14.92 15.67
CA LEU A 30 -45.30 -15.29 14.78
C LEU A 30 -44.54 -16.45 15.41
N GLN A 31 -44.83 -17.69 14.97
CA GLN A 31 -44.11 -18.83 15.49
C GLN A 31 -42.69 -18.69 14.94
N PRO A 32 -41.65 -18.71 15.78
CA PRO A 32 -40.26 -18.51 15.35
C PRO A 32 -39.73 -19.61 14.40
N SER A 33 -40.56 -20.60 14.07
CA SER A 33 -40.24 -21.79 13.29
C SER A 33 -40.28 -21.62 11.77
N ILE A 34 -40.81 -20.52 11.22
CA ILE A 34 -40.88 -20.31 9.76
C ILE A 34 -40.02 -19.12 9.29
N THR A 35 -39.05 -18.67 10.11
CA THR A 35 -38.09 -17.66 9.64
C THR A 35 -37.14 -18.32 8.64
N PRO A 36 -37.07 -17.87 7.37
CA PRO A 36 -36.15 -18.43 6.40
C PRO A 36 -34.71 -18.27 6.91
N SER A 37 -34.01 -19.39 7.06
CA SER A 37 -32.59 -19.37 7.43
C SER A 37 -31.78 -18.76 6.30
N LEU A 38 -30.86 -17.86 6.65
CA LEU A 38 -29.95 -17.28 5.67
C LEU A 38 -28.97 -18.35 5.17
N PRO A 39 -28.67 -18.38 3.86
CA PRO A 39 -27.66 -19.29 3.33
C PRO A 39 -26.32 -18.97 3.99
N ASN A 40 -25.63 -20.00 4.47
CA ASN A 40 -24.28 -19.84 5.00
C ASN A 40 -23.32 -19.60 3.83
N VAL A 41 -22.69 -18.43 3.81
CA VAL A 41 -21.73 -18.03 2.78
C VAL A 41 -20.45 -17.51 3.44
N PRO A 42 -19.29 -17.67 2.79
CA PRO A 42 -18.05 -17.10 3.30
C PRO A 42 -18.19 -15.58 3.52
N PRO A 43 -17.61 -15.03 4.60
CA PRO A 43 -17.55 -13.60 4.78
C PRO A 43 -16.89 -12.91 3.59
N ALA A 44 -17.46 -11.77 3.16
CA ALA A 44 -16.89 -10.97 2.08
C ALA A 44 -15.46 -10.53 2.44
N SER A 45 -14.57 -10.58 1.45
CA SER A 45 -13.20 -10.10 1.61
C SER A 45 -13.17 -8.59 1.82
N LYS A 46 -12.09 -8.08 2.40
CA LYS A 46 -11.91 -6.64 2.65
C LYS A 46 -12.10 -5.80 1.38
N ASN A 47 -11.48 -6.22 0.27
CA ASN A 47 -11.58 -5.53 -1.01
C ASN A 47 -13.00 -5.53 -1.58
N GLN A 48 -13.76 -6.62 -1.37
CA GLN A 48 -15.16 -6.70 -1.80
C GLN A 48 -16.03 -5.72 -1.02
N LYS A 49 -15.85 -5.63 0.31
CA LYS A 49 -16.58 -4.67 1.15
C LYS A 49 -16.32 -3.23 0.73
N LEU A 50 -15.06 -2.86 0.52
CA LEU A 50 -14.68 -1.52 0.07
C LEU A 50 -15.22 -1.20 -1.33
N ALA A 51 -15.21 -2.17 -2.24
CA ALA A 51 -15.81 -2.01 -3.57
C ALA A 51 -17.32 -1.75 -3.48
N TRP A 52 -18.05 -2.49 -2.65
CA TRP A 52 -19.48 -2.28 -2.44
C TRP A 52 -19.80 -0.97 -1.73
N GLU A 53 -19.01 -0.55 -0.74
CA GLU A 53 -19.16 0.79 -0.13
C GLU A 53 -19.01 1.88 -1.19
N LYS A 54 -17.99 1.77 -2.04
CA LYS A 54 -17.76 2.73 -3.12
C LYS A 54 -18.89 2.73 -4.15
N GLU A 55 -19.42 1.56 -4.49
CA GLU A 55 -20.52 1.42 -5.44
C GLU A 55 -21.83 2.00 -4.89
N LEU A 56 -22.15 1.71 -3.62
CA LEU A 56 -23.41 2.07 -3.00
C LEU A 56 -23.45 3.51 -2.47
N LEU A 57 -22.33 3.98 -1.91
CA LEU A 57 -22.23 5.28 -1.24
C LEU A 57 -21.41 6.30 -2.02
N GLY A 58 -20.65 5.87 -3.04
CA GLY A 58 -19.75 6.74 -3.77
C GLY A 58 -18.46 7.09 -3.02
N MET A 59 -18.27 6.62 -1.80
CA MET A 59 -17.11 6.88 -0.93
C MET A 59 -16.78 5.69 -0.04
N TYR A 60 -15.54 5.64 0.45
CA TYR A 60 -15.11 4.66 1.45
C TYR A 60 -15.46 5.19 2.83
N VAL A 61 -16.20 4.41 3.62
CA VAL A 61 -16.66 4.82 4.96
C VAL A 61 -15.86 4.09 6.04
N SER A 62 -15.55 2.81 5.81
CA SER A 62 -14.87 1.99 6.81
C SER A 62 -13.35 2.23 6.85
N GLU A 63 -12.68 2.14 5.70
CA GLU A 63 -11.22 2.29 5.59
C GLU A 63 -10.83 2.87 4.22
N HIS A 64 -9.87 3.81 4.18
CA HIS A 64 -9.33 4.31 2.92
C HIS A 64 -8.36 3.28 2.33
N PRO A 65 -8.34 3.03 1.00
CA PRO A 65 -7.35 2.15 0.37
C PRO A 65 -5.88 2.52 0.62
N LEU A 66 -5.62 3.74 1.11
CA LEU A 66 -4.28 4.23 1.45
C LEU A 66 -3.87 3.89 2.90
N SER A 67 -4.81 3.43 3.75
CA SER A 67 -4.53 3.11 5.14
C SER A 67 -3.46 2.01 5.28
N GLU A 68 -3.36 1.10 4.30
CA GLU A 68 -2.30 0.07 4.26
C GLU A 68 -0.90 0.66 4.02
N PHE A 69 -0.84 1.89 3.51
CA PHE A 69 0.38 2.62 3.20
C PHE A 69 0.67 3.77 4.16
N GLY A 70 0.02 3.84 5.33
CA GLY A 70 0.23 4.92 6.31
C GLY A 70 1.70 5.13 6.70
N HIS A 71 2.49 4.05 6.76
CA HIS A 71 3.94 4.08 7.01
C HIS A 71 4.74 4.96 6.05
N VAL A 72 4.21 5.26 4.86
CA VAL A 72 4.86 6.12 3.86
C VAL A 72 4.81 7.59 4.29
N TRP A 73 3.71 8.03 4.88
CA TRP A 73 3.56 9.38 5.44
C TRP A 73 4.35 9.53 6.74
N GLU A 74 4.33 8.51 7.62
CA GLU A 74 5.11 8.52 8.87
C GLU A 74 6.62 8.66 8.62
N LYS A 75 7.12 8.05 7.55
CA LYS A 75 8.53 8.15 7.13
C LYS A 75 8.85 9.43 6.33
N GLY A 76 7.90 10.34 6.18
CA GLY A 76 8.06 11.59 5.42
C GLY A 76 8.39 11.37 3.93
N MET A 77 7.98 10.23 3.36
CA MET A 77 8.28 9.92 1.95
C MET A 77 7.36 10.66 0.98
N VAL A 78 6.16 11.01 1.44
CA VAL A 78 5.15 11.76 0.71
C VAL A 78 4.56 12.86 1.59
N THR A 79 4.09 13.92 0.95
CA THR A 79 3.39 15.04 1.55
C THR A 79 1.90 14.77 1.46
N SER A 80 1.18 14.99 2.57
CA SER A 80 -0.29 14.97 2.56
C SER A 80 -0.84 16.16 1.75
N THR A 81 -1.95 15.94 1.05
CA THR A 81 -2.61 16.98 0.25
C THR A 81 -3.08 18.16 1.09
N SER A 82 -3.41 17.94 2.37
CA SER A 82 -3.80 18.99 3.31
C SER A 82 -2.65 19.92 3.72
N ASN A 83 -1.39 19.46 3.57
CA ASN A 83 -0.19 20.22 3.91
C ASN A 83 0.41 21.00 2.72
N ILE A 84 -0.34 21.13 1.62
CA ILE A 84 0.09 21.87 0.43
C ILE A 84 -0.42 23.30 0.52
N PHE A 85 0.40 24.16 1.11
CA PHE A 85 0.12 25.59 1.30
C PHE A 85 0.71 26.46 0.17
N PRO A 86 0.26 27.73 0.00
CA PRO A 86 0.78 28.63 -1.03
C PRO A 86 2.31 28.82 -1.00
N GLU A 87 2.94 28.70 0.16
CA GLU A 87 4.40 28.80 0.34
C GLU A 87 5.17 27.59 -0.25
N ALA A 88 4.44 26.55 -0.65
CA ALA A 88 5.00 25.40 -1.36
C ALA A 88 5.03 25.62 -2.88
N VAL A 89 4.38 26.67 -3.42
CA VAL A 89 4.39 26.97 -4.85
C VAL A 89 5.83 27.06 -5.37
N GLY A 90 6.09 26.31 -6.44
CA GLY A 90 7.42 26.19 -7.02
C GLY A 90 8.30 25.07 -6.44
N LYS A 91 7.94 24.48 -5.30
CA LYS A 91 8.68 23.35 -4.72
C LYS A 91 8.28 22.05 -5.40
N SER A 92 9.25 21.14 -5.53
CA SER A 92 8.99 19.76 -5.97
C SER A 92 8.62 18.93 -4.75
N ILE A 93 7.47 18.28 -4.81
CA ILE A 93 6.95 17.41 -3.75
C ILE A 93 6.60 16.04 -4.30
N LYS A 94 6.45 15.07 -3.40
CA LYS A 94 5.89 13.75 -3.69
C LYS A 94 4.57 13.61 -2.97
N ILE A 95 3.53 13.17 -3.64
CA ILE A 95 2.24 12.87 -3.06
C ILE A 95 1.84 11.46 -3.45
N ALA A 96 1.04 10.80 -2.63
CA ALA A 96 0.46 9.51 -2.93
C ALA A 96 -1.05 9.58 -2.76
N GLY A 97 -1.78 8.88 -3.62
CA GLY A 97 -3.23 8.89 -3.55
C GLY A 97 -3.90 7.92 -4.50
N ILE A 98 -5.22 7.88 -4.44
CA ILE A 98 -6.08 7.16 -5.37
C ILE A 98 -6.58 8.10 -6.47
N ILE A 99 -6.54 7.64 -7.72
CA ILE A 99 -7.07 8.40 -8.85
C ILE A 99 -8.61 8.30 -8.85
N THR A 100 -9.31 9.41 -8.64
CA THR A 100 -10.79 9.42 -8.61
C THR A 100 -11.41 9.89 -9.92
N LYS A 101 -10.71 10.74 -10.67
CA LYS A 101 -11.17 11.27 -11.96
C LYS A 101 -10.01 11.50 -12.91
N ILE A 102 -10.21 11.22 -14.18
CA ILE A 102 -9.27 11.51 -15.26
C ILE A 102 -10.03 12.24 -16.37
N GLN A 103 -9.51 13.38 -16.80
CA GLN A 103 -10.01 14.13 -17.94
C GLN A 103 -8.87 14.37 -18.92
N LYS A 104 -8.85 13.60 -20.02
CA LYS A 104 -7.90 13.80 -21.12
C LYS A 104 -8.39 14.95 -22.00
N ILE A 105 -7.50 15.87 -22.35
CA ILE A 105 -7.76 16.97 -23.27
C ILE A 105 -6.67 17.05 -24.34
N THR A 106 -7.05 17.46 -25.54
CA THR A 106 -6.10 17.77 -26.60
C THR A 106 -5.77 19.25 -26.53
N THR A 107 -4.49 19.57 -26.39
CA THR A 107 -3.99 20.95 -26.39
C THR A 107 -4.15 21.57 -27.79
N LYS A 108 -4.06 22.91 -27.87
CA LYS A 108 -4.10 23.64 -29.16
C LYS A 108 -3.02 23.17 -30.15
N ASN A 109 -1.93 22.60 -29.64
CA ASN A 109 -0.80 22.11 -30.43
C ASN A 109 -0.96 20.63 -30.85
N GLY A 110 -2.13 20.02 -30.59
CA GLY A 110 -2.43 18.63 -30.95
C GLY A 110 -1.94 17.57 -29.94
N SER A 111 -1.12 17.93 -28.96
CA SER A 111 -0.66 16.98 -27.93
C SER A 111 -1.74 16.71 -26.88
N GLN A 112 -1.84 15.48 -26.40
CA GLN A 112 -2.77 15.09 -25.33
C GLN A 112 -2.17 15.33 -23.95
N MET A 113 -2.93 15.96 -23.06
CA MET A 113 -2.62 16.08 -21.63
C MET A 113 -3.82 15.60 -20.80
N ALA A 114 -3.64 15.40 -19.50
CA ALA A 114 -4.73 14.99 -18.61
C ALA A 114 -4.78 15.84 -17.34
N PHE A 115 -6.00 16.14 -16.89
CA PHE A 115 -6.27 16.56 -15.52
C PHE A 115 -6.72 15.35 -14.73
N VAL A 116 -5.99 15.03 -13.66
CA VAL A 116 -6.25 13.88 -12.80
C VAL A 116 -6.59 14.38 -11.42
N ARG A 117 -7.71 13.95 -10.87
CA ARG A 117 -8.01 14.19 -9.45
C ARG A 117 -7.43 13.05 -8.62
N LEU A 118 -6.52 13.41 -7.73
CA LEU A 118 -5.87 12.50 -6.81
C LEU A 118 -6.38 12.77 -5.40
N GLU A 119 -6.84 11.73 -4.70
CA GLU A 119 -7.31 11.83 -3.32
C GLU A 119 -6.43 11.02 -2.38
N ASP A 120 -6.09 11.63 -1.24
CA ASP A 120 -5.49 10.96 -0.10
C ASP A 120 -6.45 10.92 1.09
N ILE A 121 -5.96 10.52 2.27
CA ILE A 121 -6.79 10.39 3.47
C ILE A 121 -7.34 11.76 3.92
N ASP A 122 -6.60 12.84 3.67
CA ASP A 122 -6.91 14.18 4.20
C ASP A 122 -7.63 15.07 3.18
N GLY A 123 -7.58 14.75 1.89
CA GLY A 123 -8.20 15.57 0.87
C GLY A 123 -7.92 15.14 -0.57
N GLY A 124 -8.16 16.05 -1.51
CA GLY A 124 -7.96 15.78 -2.93
C GLY A 124 -7.45 16.99 -3.70
N ILE A 125 -6.44 16.75 -4.55
CA ILE A 125 -5.78 17.76 -5.35
C ILE A 125 -5.84 17.43 -6.84
N GLU A 126 -5.86 18.46 -7.68
CA GLU A 126 -5.76 18.29 -9.12
C GLU A 126 -4.29 18.18 -9.56
N VAL A 127 -3.99 17.13 -10.31
CA VAL A 127 -2.69 16.84 -10.90
C VAL A 127 -2.80 17.07 -12.42
N VAL A 128 -1.97 17.96 -12.94
CA VAL A 128 -1.84 18.24 -14.36
C VAL A 128 -0.75 17.34 -14.92
N VAL A 129 -1.12 16.49 -15.88
CA VAL A 129 -0.24 15.50 -16.49
C VAL A 129 0.05 15.90 -17.93
N PHE A 130 1.26 16.39 -18.16
CA PHE A 130 1.72 16.81 -19.48
C PHE A 130 1.94 15.60 -20.41
N PRO A 131 1.93 15.80 -21.75
CA PRO A 131 1.96 14.71 -22.73
C PRO A 131 3.05 13.66 -22.48
N LYS A 132 4.28 14.10 -22.21
CA LYS A 132 5.41 13.22 -21.93
C LYS A 132 5.17 12.28 -20.73
N VAL A 133 4.55 12.80 -19.68
CA VAL A 133 4.26 12.02 -18.47
C VAL A 133 3.02 11.13 -18.69
N LEU A 134 2.05 11.62 -19.47
CA LEU A 134 0.84 10.88 -19.82
C LEU A 134 1.18 9.64 -20.65
N GLU A 135 2.07 9.75 -21.62
CA GLU A 135 2.56 8.62 -22.42
C GLU A 135 3.27 7.57 -21.55
N ALA A 136 4.16 8.01 -20.66
CA ALA A 136 4.91 7.12 -19.76
C ALA A 136 4.03 6.44 -18.71
N ALA A 137 2.93 7.09 -18.29
CA ALA A 137 2.05 6.61 -17.23
C ALA A 137 0.72 6.03 -17.75
N ASN A 138 0.56 5.84 -19.06
CA ASN A 138 -0.73 5.50 -19.66
C ASN A 138 -1.34 4.21 -19.08
N ASP A 139 -0.50 3.21 -18.76
CA ASP A 139 -0.94 1.93 -18.21
C ASP A 139 -1.45 2.05 -16.76
N ILE A 140 -0.91 2.99 -15.99
CA ILE A 140 -1.22 3.17 -14.56
C ILE A 140 -2.25 4.28 -14.32
N LEU A 141 -2.48 5.16 -15.29
CA LEU A 141 -3.39 6.30 -15.20
C LEU A 141 -4.83 5.84 -15.47
N GLN A 142 -5.36 5.07 -14.52
CA GLN A 142 -6.71 4.53 -14.53
C GLN A 142 -7.43 4.93 -13.24
N LYS A 143 -8.76 4.99 -13.29
CA LYS A 143 -9.58 5.24 -12.11
C LYS A 143 -9.33 4.13 -11.06
N ASP A 144 -9.37 4.51 -9.79
CA ASP A 144 -9.20 3.65 -8.62
C ASP A 144 -7.81 3.02 -8.47
N LYS A 145 -6.82 3.48 -9.24
CA LYS A 145 -5.41 3.09 -9.05
C LYS A 145 -4.74 3.94 -7.98
N LEU A 146 -3.94 3.27 -7.15
CA LEU A 146 -3.04 3.91 -6.19
C LEU A 146 -1.74 4.29 -6.87
N VAL A 147 -1.40 5.57 -6.82
CA VAL A 147 -0.22 6.11 -7.50
C VAL A 147 0.59 7.01 -6.58
N LEU A 148 1.88 7.08 -6.86
CA LEU A 148 2.81 8.05 -6.33
C LEU A 148 3.13 9.06 -7.43
N VAL A 149 2.90 10.33 -7.15
CA VAL A 149 3.15 11.44 -8.06
C VAL A 149 4.28 12.28 -7.51
N LYS A 150 5.32 12.50 -8.32
CA LYS A 150 6.32 13.53 -8.07
C LYS A 150 6.02 14.70 -9.01
N GLY A 151 5.96 15.90 -8.46
CA GLY A 151 5.63 17.07 -9.26
C GLY A 151 5.90 18.37 -8.55
N LYS A 152 5.70 19.46 -9.28
CA LYS A 152 5.88 20.83 -8.79
C LYS A 152 4.55 21.41 -8.37
N VAL A 153 4.49 22.01 -7.18
CA VAL A 153 3.30 22.75 -6.74
C VAL A 153 3.14 24.00 -7.60
N SER A 154 1.93 24.22 -8.10
CA SER A 154 1.55 25.38 -8.88
C SER A 154 0.21 25.89 -8.38
N GLU A 155 0.03 27.19 -8.35
CA GLU A 155 -1.26 27.80 -8.10
C GLU A 155 -1.83 28.29 -9.44
N LYS A 156 -3.12 28.02 -9.67
CA LYS A 156 -3.86 28.59 -10.80
C LYS A 156 -5.29 28.88 -10.37
N ASP A 157 -5.78 30.08 -10.64
CA ASP A 157 -7.14 30.51 -10.29
C ASP A 157 -7.45 30.36 -8.78
N LYS A 158 -6.46 30.64 -7.91
CA LYS A 158 -6.50 30.44 -6.45
C LYS A 158 -6.67 28.99 -5.98
N MET A 159 -6.50 28.02 -6.88
CA MET A 159 -6.51 26.60 -6.55
C MET A 159 -5.10 26.01 -6.69
N MET A 160 -4.70 25.25 -5.68
CA MET A 160 -3.44 24.50 -5.71
C MET A 160 -3.56 23.30 -6.64
N LYS A 161 -2.54 23.13 -7.47
CA LYS A 161 -2.41 22.06 -8.45
C LYS A 161 -1.00 21.51 -8.41
N ILE A 162 -0.83 20.27 -8.85
CA ILE A 162 0.47 19.65 -9.03
C ILE A 162 0.75 19.48 -10.50
N LEU A 163 1.85 20.04 -10.98
CA LEU A 163 2.38 19.74 -12.30
C LEU A 163 3.19 18.45 -12.19
N ALA A 164 2.67 17.35 -12.73
CA ALA A 164 3.33 16.05 -12.61
C ALA A 164 4.61 16.02 -13.46
N ASP A 165 5.72 15.66 -12.81
CA ASP A 165 6.98 15.33 -13.47
C ASP A 165 7.09 13.82 -13.72
N GLN A 166 6.53 13.03 -12.80
CA GLN A 166 6.58 11.57 -12.83
C GLN A 166 5.39 10.97 -12.06
N ILE A 167 4.78 9.92 -12.62
CA ILE A 167 3.70 9.16 -12.00
C ILE A 167 4.10 7.69 -12.02
N GLN A 168 3.93 6.99 -10.90
CA GLN A 168 4.26 5.58 -10.75
C GLN A 168 3.19 4.87 -9.93
N GLY A 169 3.04 3.56 -10.11
CA GLY A 169 2.22 2.77 -9.20
C GLY A 169 2.76 2.85 -7.78
N MET A 170 1.88 2.87 -6.78
CA MET A 170 2.25 3.00 -5.36
C MET A 170 3.36 2.02 -4.96
N GLU A 171 3.20 0.73 -5.29
CA GLU A 171 4.22 -0.27 -4.95
C GLU A 171 5.57 -0.03 -5.63
N GLU A 172 5.56 0.39 -6.90
CA GLU A 172 6.79 0.60 -7.67
C GLU A 172 7.54 1.85 -7.18
N GLY A 173 6.81 2.95 -6.95
CA GLY A 173 7.37 4.19 -6.44
C GLY A 173 8.00 4.02 -5.04
N LEU A 174 7.46 3.10 -4.23
CA LEU A 174 8.04 2.74 -2.93
C LEU A 174 9.26 1.81 -3.05
N LYS A 175 9.25 0.87 -4.00
CA LYS A 175 10.41 0.02 -4.32
C LYS A 175 11.60 0.84 -4.86
N GLN A 176 11.35 1.96 -5.53
CA GLN A 176 12.43 2.80 -6.06
C GLN A 176 13.23 3.57 -4.99
N LYS A 177 12.77 3.62 -3.73
CA LYS A 177 13.61 4.04 -2.59
C LYS A 177 14.46 2.92 -1.98
N THR A 178 14.29 1.65 -2.36
CA THR A 178 15.33 0.62 -2.11
C THR A 178 16.46 0.64 -3.16
N ASN A 179 16.55 1.71 -3.96
CA ASN A 179 17.76 2.06 -4.73
C ASN A 179 18.71 2.99 -3.95
N GLU A 180 18.46 3.27 -2.68
CA GLU A 180 19.58 3.47 -1.77
C GLU A 180 20.38 2.17 -1.78
N ARG A 181 21.71 2.27 -1.91
CA ARG A 181 22.59 1.11 -2.04
C ARG A 181 22.14 0.05 -1.04
N PRO A 182 21.99 -1.22 -1.45
CA PRO A 182 21.49 -2.23 -0.52
C PRO A 182 22.41 -2.21 0.71
N PRO A 183 21.84 -2.03 1.91
CA PRO A 183 22.62 -1.65 3.08
C PRO A 183 23.70 -2.71 3.32
N ILE A 184 24.90 -2.25 3.62
CA ILE A 184 26.07 -3.10 3.82
C ILE A 184 26.00 -3.68 5.23
N LEU A 185 26.07 -5.01 5.31
CA LEU A 185 26.14 -5.73 6.58
C LEU A 185 27.60 -5.85 7.02
N PHE A 186 27.96 -5.22 8.12
CA PHE A 186 29.25 -5.36 8.77
C PHE A 186 29.16 -6.37 9.90
N LEU A 187 30.03 -7.39 9.86
CA LEU A 187 30.15 -8.41 10.90
C LEU A 187 31.54 -8.33 11.53
N THR A 188 31.59 -7.95 12.80
CA THR A 188 32.85 -7.87 13.55
C THR A 188 33.15 -9.21 14.22
N ILE A 189 34.20 -9.87 13.74
CA ILE A 189 34.62 -11.19 14.21
C ILE A 189 35.81 -11.02 15.16
N PRO A 190 35.71 -11.46 16.42
CA PRO A 190 36.83 -11.39 17.37
C PRO A 190 38.00 -12.29 16.94
N SER A 191 39.23 -11.88 17.27
CA SER A 191 40.51 -12.46 16.82
C SER A 191 40.70 -13.95 17.16
N HIS A 192 39.95 -14.47 18.14
CA HIS A 192 40.00 -15.86 18.61
C HIS A 192 38.79 -16.71 18.16
N SER A 193 38.12 -16.32 17.08
CA SER A 193 36.91 -17.02 16.62
C SER A 193 37.21 -18.42 16.09
N LYS A 194 36.48 -19.42 16.60
CA LYS A 194 36.57 -20.81 16.15
C LYS A 194 36.09 -20.93 14.70
N LYS A 195 36.71 -21.85 13.93
CA LYS A 195 36.32 -22.15 12.54
C LYS A 195 34.83 -22.52 12.39
N SER A 196 34.23 -23.10 13.43
CA SER A 196 32.79 -23.43 13.49
C SER A 196 31.87 -22.21 13.33
N LEU A 197 32.26 -21.05 13.86
CA LEU A 197 31.45 -19.82 13.78
C LEU A 197 31.40 -19.27 12.34
N LEU A 198 32.49 -19.43 11.58
CA LEU A 198 32.53 -19.04 10.17
C LEU A 198 31.64 -19.93 9.30
N GLU A 199 31.59 -21.24 9.59
CA GLU A 199 30.69 -22.18 8.90
C GLU A 199 29.21 -21.89 9.20
N GLU A 200 28.88 -21.53 10.45
CA GLU A 200 27.54 -21.14 10.86
C GLU A 200 27.06 -19.87 10.11
N ILE A 201 27.91 -18.84 10.06
CA ILE A 201 27.64 -17.61 9.31
C ILE A 201 27.47 -17.92 7.83
N LYS A 202 28.35 -18.74 7.24
CA LYS A 202 28.26 -19.15 5.84
C LYS A 202 26.95 -19.88 5.54
N ARG A 203 26.47 -20.72 6.47
CA ARG A 203 25.18 -21.41 6.36
C ARG A 203 24.01 -20.41 6.37
N ILE A 204 23.99 -19.46 7.31
CA ILE A 204 22.95 -18.43 7.39
C ILE A 204 22.93 -17.57 6.11
N VAL A 205 24.09 -17.16 5.61
CA VAL A 205 24.21 -16.38 4.38
C VAL A 205 23.69 -17.16 3.17
N SER A 206 23.98 -18.47 3.11
CA SER A 206 23.53 -19.33 2.01
C SER A 206 22.02 -19.60 2.05
N LEU A 207 21.41 -19.61 3.23
CA LEU A 207 19.96 -19.79 3.41
C LEU A 207 19.14 -18.54 3.10
N HIS A 208 19.76 -17.36 3.05
CA HIS A 208 19.08 -16.08 2.83
C HIS A 208 19.75 -15.23 1.74
N PRO A 209 19.77 -15.67 0.47
CA PRO A 209 20.37 -14.91 -0.63
C PRO A 209 19.65 -13.57 -0.82
N GLY A 210 20.39 -12.50 -1.11
CA GLY A 210 19.80 -11.17 -1.32
C GLY A 210 20.70 -10.16 -2.01
N ALA A 211 20.41 -8.87 -1.84
CA ALA A 211 21.09 -7.78 -2.55
C ALA A 211 22.20 -7.10 -1.73
N SER A 212 22.22 -7.26 -0.41
CA SER A 212 23.14 -6.56 0.51
C SER A 212 24.55 -7.17 0.51
N PRO A 213 25.61 -6.36 0.27
CA PRO A 213 26.99 -6.79 0.45
C PRO A 213 27.31 -7.08 1.92
N ILE A 214 28.19 -8.05 2.16
CA ILE A 214 28.66 -8.40 3.50
C ILE A 214 30.15 -8.08 3.62
N ILE A 215 30.51 -7.37 4.68
CA ILE A 215 31.90 -7.04 5.03
C ILE A 215 32.22 -7.65 6.39
N LEU A 216 33.23 -8.51 6.43
CA LEU A 216 33.75 -9.07 7.67
C LEU A 216 34.89 -8.19 8.19
N ARG A 217 34.78 -7.72 9.44
CA ARG A 217 35.82 -7.00 10.16
C ARG A 217 36.53 -7.96 11.10
N ILE A 218 37.77 -8.32 10.81
CA ILE A 218 38.56 -9.25 11.62
C ILE A 218 39.72 -8.49 12.27
N ALA A 219 39.83 -8.55 13.59
CA ALA A 219 40.95 -7.98 14.33
C ALA A 219 42.18 -8.93 14.26
N GLN A 220 43.30 -8.46 13.69
CA GLN A 220 44.57 -9.19 13.67
C GLN A 220 45.71 -8.26 14.10
N LYS A 221 46.45 -8.63 15.15
CA LYS A 221 47.69 -7.96 15.59
C LYS A 221 47.61 -6.41 15.56
N ASN A 222 46.61 -5.85 16.25
CA ASN A 222 46.31 -4.40 16.32
C ASN A 222 45.80 -3.71 15.04
N VAL A 223 45.49 -4.43 13.96
CA VAL A 223 44.88 -3.87 12.74
C VAL A 223 43.54 -4.54 12.46
N MET A 224 42.53 -3.72 12.14
CA MET A 224 41.22 -4.19 11.67
C MET A 224 41.27 -4.43 10.17
N LYS A 225 41.10 -5.68 9.74
CA LYS A 225 41.06 -6.05 8.32
C LYS A 225 39.61 -6.23 7.88
N GLU A 226 39.22 -5.54 6.81
CA GLU A 226 37.92 -5.69 6.17
C GLU A 226 38.01 -6.67 4.99
N ILE A 227 37.13 -7.68 4.98
CA ILE A 227 37.05 -8.69 3.93
C ILE A 227 35.66 -8.65 3.33
N LYS A 228 35.58 -8.31 2.04
CA LYS A 228 34.34 -8.37 1.28
C LYS A 228 34.00 -9.82 0.91
N VAL A 229 32.83 -10.27 1.33
CA VAL A 229 32.33 -11.61 1.00
C VAL A 229 31.74 -11.58 -0.42
N LYS A 230 31.96 -12.64 -1.21
CA LYS A 230 31.41 -12.76 -2.57
C LYS A 230 29.88 -12.91 -2.57
N SER A 231 29.34 -13.60 -1.57
CA SER A 231 27.90 -13.79 -1.39
C SER A 231 27.22 -12.53 -0.86
N LYS A 232 26.00 -12.29 -1.32
CA LYS A 232 25.11 -11.22 -0.87
C LYS A 232 23.96 -11.82 -0.07
N ILE A 233 23.45 -11.07 0.90
CA ILE A 233 22.41 -11.53 1.84
C ILE A 233 21.18 -10.64 1.79
N GLN A 234 20.03 -11.17 2.16
CA GLN A 234 18.86 -10.36 2.46
C GLN A 234 18.84 -10.01 3.95
N ILE A 235 18.92 -8.72 4.27
CA ILE A 235 18.85 -8.25 5.66
C ILE A 235 17.38 -8.23 6.09
N ASN A 236 17.01 -9.14 7.00
CA ASN A 236 15.71 -9.15 7.66
C ASN A 236 15.90 -9.25 9.19
N LYS A 237 14.83 -9.01 9.95
CA LYS A 237 14.86 -9.02 11.42
C LYS A 237 15.39 -10.36 11.97
N THR A 238 14.94 -11.47 11.40
CA THR A 238 15.35 -12.84 11.80
C THR A 238 16.85 -13.10 11.59
N VAL A 239 17.41 -12.63 10.49
CA VAL A 239 18.84 -12.76 10.15
C VAL A 239 19.68 -11.92 11.11
N LEU A 240 19.27 -10.68 11.38
CA LEU A 240 19.97 -9.81 12.33
C LEU A 240 19.96 -10.38 13.75
N GLU A 241 18.83 -10.91 14.21
CA GLU A 241 18.71 -11.55 15.53
C GLU A 241 19.63 -12.77 15.65
N ARG A 242 19.63 -13.66 14.64
CA ARG A 242 20.51 -14.85 14.62
C ARG A 242 21.98 -14.48 14.60
N LEU A 243 22.38 -13.52 13.76
CA LEU A 243 23.78 -13.08 13.68
C LEU A 243 24.22 -12.37 14.97
N THR A 244 23.33 -11.59 15.59
CA THR A 244 23.59 -10.93 16.88
C THR A 244 23.74 -11.95 18.00
N LEU A 245 22.95 -13.04 17.98
CA LEU A 245 23.07 -14.13 18.94
C LEU A 245 24.41 -14.89 18.80
N LEU A 246 24.93 -15.02 17.58
CA LEU A 246 26.21 -15.68 17.31
C LEU A 246 27.44 -14.80 17.60
N LEU A 247 27.40 -13.51 17.26
CA LEU A 247 28.56 -12.61 17.36
C LEU A 247 28.56 -11.78 18.65
N GLY A 248 27.38 -11.55 19.25
CA GLY A 248 27.16 -10.66 20.38
C GLY A 248 26.63 -9.28 19.95
N ARG A 249 25.98 -8.59 20.90
CA ARG A 249 25.44 -7.23 20.69
C ARG A 249 26.56 -6.25 20.32
N GLY A 250 26.30 -5.37 19.35
CA GLY A 250 27.26 -4.37 18.86
C GLY A 250 28.30 -4.88 17.85
N LYS A 251 28.24 -6.16 17.45
CA LYS A 251 29.13 -6.72 16.41
C LYS A 251 28.47 -6.92 15.05
N VAL A 252 27.17 -6.61 14.96
CA VAL A 252 26.38 -6.64 13.73
C VAL A 252 25.92 -5.22 13.48
N GLU A 253 26.43 -4.61 12.42
CA GLU A 253 26.10 -3.24 12.03
C GLU A 253 25.53 -3.25 10.61
N VAL A 254 24.48 -2.47 10.40
CA VAL A 254 23.87 -2.26 9.08
C VAL A 254 24.07 -0.80 8.72
N LYS A 255 24.70 -0.53 7.57
CA LYS A 255 24.99 0.82 7.08
C LYS A 255 24.38 1.03 5.70
N GLU A 256 23.70 2.15 5.52
CA GLU A 256 23.13 2.61 4.23
C GLU A 256 24.20 3.17 3.28
#